data_AF-A0A2T5JC04-F1
#
_entry.id   AF-A0A2T5JC04-F1
#
_cell.length_a   1.000
_cell.length_b   1.000
_cell.length_c   1.000
_cell.angle_alpha   90.00
_cell.angle_beta   90.00
_cell.angle_gamma   90.00
#
_symmetry.space_group_name_H-M   'P 1'
#
loop_
_entity.id
_entity.type
_entity.pdbx_description
1 polymer ?
#
loop_
_entity_poly.entity_id
_entity_poly.type
_entity_poly.pdbx_seq_one_letter_code
_entity_poly.pdbx_strand_id
1 'polypeptide(L)'
;MKKIWQIFWHTCFWVSMILFFVFVAHNSAKISIQAVLIIFGVFGIVNIGLFYLNYLLLIPRFLDLKKYKLYIGAVLISMAAFGLIKYALAFHFWTMMHGQMKHEPLHFVNYFFNTFLTSLIFIFLSIVLQFSIDWFTNERVQRDLENQRLAAELAFLKSQINPHFLFNSLNSIYSLAYQKSDTTPEAILKLSEIMRYMLYESNDNKVDLAKELQYLQNYIDLQLIRFGKKAYVDFEVKGQVTVQRIVPLLLIAFIENAFKHGVANDPEHPIKMIIAVSDGNLSFYMHNKKHLHNRDAVGGIGLNNVKRRLDLLYPGQYKLEIHDEADTYTCELSLIL
;
A
#
# COMPACT_ATOMS: atom_id res chain seq x y z
N MET A 1 -16.50 -22.31 7.07
CA MET A 1 -17.34 -22.45 5.87
C MET A 1 -16.54 -22.73 4.59
N LYS A 2 -15.50 -21.94 4.24
CA LYS A 2 -14.72 -22.13 2.99
C LYS A 2 -14.02 -23.50 2.84
N LYS A 3 -13.44 -24.07 3.90
CA LYS A 3 -12.73 -25.37 3.85
C LYS A 3 -13.65 -26.57 3.56
N ILE A 4 -14.87 -26.57 4.08
CA ILE A 4 -15.86 -27.65 3.85
C ILE A 4 -16.27 -27.67 2.38
N TRP A 5 -16.49 -26.50 1.78
CA TRP A 5 -16.80 -26.36 0.36
C TRP A 5 -15.65 -26.80 -0.54
N GLN A 6 -14.39 -26.53 -0.16
CA GLN A 6 -13.23 -27.02 -0.89
C GLN A 6 -13.17 -28.55 -0.89
N ILE A 7 -13.31 -29.18 0.29
CA ILE A 7 -13.32 -30.65 0.40
C ILE A 7 -14.46 -31.26 -0.42
N PHE A 8 -15.64 -30.63 -0.40
CA PHE A 8 -16.78 -31.06 -1.20
C PHE A 8 -16.48 -31.05 -2.71
N TRP A 9 -15.95 -29.93 -3.23
CA TRP A 9 -15.60 -29.82 -4.65
C TRP A 9 -14.49 -30.78 -5.07
N HIS A 10 -13.46 -30.96 -4.24
CA HIS A 10 -12.41 -31.94 -4.49
C HIS A 10 -12.96 -33.37 -4.53
N THR A 11 -13.84 -33.72 -3.59
CA THR A 11 -14.48 -35.05 -3.55
C THR A 11 -15.35 -35.27 -4.78
N CYS A 12 -16.16 -34.28 -5.14
CA CYS A 12 -17.02 -34.31 -6.32
C CYS A 12 -16.19 -34.46 -7.61
N PHE A 13 -15.08 -33.73 -7.73
CA PHE A 13 -14.15 -33.83 -8.87
C PHE A 13 -13.57 -35.23 -9.01
N TRP A 14 -13.01 -35.80 -7.95
CA TRP A 14 -12.41 -37.14 -8.01
C TRP A 14 -13.44 -38.24 -8.29
N VAL A 15 -14.63 -38.15 -7.67
CA VAL A 15 -15.73 -39.09 -7.94
C VAL A 15 -16.18 -39.01 -9.40
N SER A 16 -16.38 -37.80 -9.91
CA SER A 16 -16.74 -37.57 -11.32
C SER A 16 -15.68 -38.11 -12.28
N MET A 17 -14.40 -37.85 -11.99
CA MET A 17 -13.27 -38.35 -12.79
C MET A 17 -13.22 -39.88 -12.81
N ILE A 18 -13.39 -40.53 -11.65
CA ILE A 18 -13.43 -42.00 -11.55
C ILE A 18 -14.62 -42.54 -12.35
N LEU A 19 -15.83 -41.99 -12.19
CA LEU A 19 -17.02 -42.42 -12.91
C LEU A 19 -16.87 -42.26 -14.44
N PHE A 20 -16.27 -41.16 -14.89
CA PHE A 20 -15.96 -40.94 -16.30
C PHE A 20 -15.04 -42.03 -16.86
N PHE A 21 -13.94 -42.32 -16.18
CA PHE A 21 -13.02 -43.36 -16.63
C PHE A 21 -13.63 -44.77 -16.57
N VAL A 22 -14.48 -45.06 -15.57
CA VAL A 22 -15.24 -46.30 -15.48
C VAL A 22 -16.15 -46.47 -16.71
N PHE A 23 -16.89 -45.41 -17.07
CA PHE A 23 -17.77 -45.41 -18.24
C PHE A 23 -17.00 -45.62 -19.55
N VAL A 24 -15.88 -44.92 -19.74
CA VAL A 24 -15.04 -45.07 -20.94
C VAL A 24 -14.44 -46.47 -21.02
N ALA A 25 -13.87 -46.99 -19.94
CA ALA A 25 -13.23 -48.30 -19.93
C ALA A 25 -14.22 -49.45 -20.19
N HIS A 26 -15.43 -49.35 -19.64
CA HIS A 26 -16.47 -50.36 -19.86
C HIS A 26 -16.96 -50.37 -21.32
N ASN A 27 -17.27 -49.20 -21.87
CA ASN A 27 -17.84 -49.09 -23.22
C ASN A 27 -16.81 -49.26 -24.33
N SER A 28 -15.58 -48.80 -24.14
CA SER A 28 -14.56 -48.79 -25.20
C SER A 28 -13.65 -50.02 -25.18
N ALA A 29 -13.32 -50.55 -23.99
CA ALA A 29 -12.30 -51.60 -23.86
C ALA A 29 -12.86 -52.99 -23.52
N LYS A 30 -14.20 -53.14 -23.41
CA LYS A 30 -14.88 -54.40 -23.03
C LYS A 30 -14.29 -55.05 -21.76
N ILE A 31 -13.77 -54.22 -20.86
CA ILE A 31 -13.22 -54.66 -19.58
C ILE A 31 -14.39 -54.96 -18.63
N SER A 32 -14.25 -56.02 -17.86
CA SER A 32 -15.21 -56.41 -16.83
C SER A 32 -15.34 -55.31 -15.78
N ILE A 33 -16.54 -55.16 -15.24
CA ILE A 33 -16.84 -54.16 -14.21
C ILE A 33 -15.89 -54.34 -13.00
N GLN A 34 -15.55 -55.58 -12.65
CA GLN A 34 -14.62 -55.89 -11.55
C GLN A 34 -13.21 -55.35 -11.81
N ALA A 35 -12.64 -55.59 -13.00
CA ALA A 35 -11.31 -55.07 -13.34
C ALA A 35 -11.30 -53.53 -13.43
N VAL A 36 -12.37 -52.91 -13.94
CA VAL A 36 -12.52 -51.46 -13.98
C VAL A 36 -12.56 -50.86 -12.56
N LEU A 37 -13.29 -51.48 -11.63
CA LEU A 37 -13.35 -51.05 -10.22
C LEU A 37 -11.98 -51.17 -9.52
N ILE A 38 -11.21 -52.21 -9.81
CA ILE A 38 -9.85 -52.36 -9.25
C ILE A 38 -8.91 -51.30 -9.83
N ILE A 39 -8.91 -51.09 -11.15
CA ILE A 39 -8.01 -50.14 -11.81
C ILE A 39 -8.31 -48.70 -11.39
N PHE A 40 -9.56 -48.24 -11.51
CA PHE A 40 -9.90 -46.83 -11.26
C PHE A 40 -10.29 -46.54 -9.81
N GLY A 41 -10.75 -47.55 -9.06
CA GLY A 41 -11.00 -47.44 -7.62
C GLY A 41 -9.70 -47.59 -6.83
N VAL A 42 -9.17 -48.81 -6.76
CA VAL A 42 -8.03 -49.13 -5.88
C VAL A 42 -6.75 -48.40 -6.33
N PHE A 43 -6.31 -48.53 -7.58
CA PHE A 43 -5.10 -47.81 -8.02
C PHE A 43 -5.34 -46.30 -8.18
N GLY A 44 -6.58 -45.88 -8.46
CA GLY A 44 -6.99 -44.48 -8.46
C GLY A 44 -6.84 -43.82 -7.09
N ILE A 45 -7.30 -44.47 -6.02
CA ILE A 45 -7.13 -43.97 -4.64
C ILE A 45 -5.64 -43.82 -4.30
N VAL A 46 -4.79 -44.76 -4.70
CA VAL A 46 -3.34 -44.67 -4.49
C VAL A 46 -2.73 -43.46 -5.22
N ASN A 47 -3.16 -43.19 -6.45
CA ASN A 47 -2.75 -41.99 -7.21
C ASN A 47 -3.24 -40.69 -6.56
N ILE A 48 -4.49 -40.66 -6.11
CA ILE A 48 -5.07 -39.51 -5.41
C ILE A 48 -4.32 -39.26 -4.09
N GLY A 49 -3.93 -40.34 -3.39
CA GLY A 49 -3.05 -40.25 -2.22
C GLY A 49 -1.71 -39.60 -2.53
N LEU A 50 -1.07 -39.99 -3.63
CA LEU A 50 0.19 -39.36 -4.09
C LEU A 50 0.00 -37.88 -4.43
N PHE A 51 -1.12 -37.54 -5.09
CA PHE A 51 -1.48 -36.15 -5.39
C PHE A 51 -1.57 -35.31 -4.12
N TYR A 52 -2.31 -35.76 -3.09
CA TYR A 52 -2.46 -35.01 -1.85
C TYR A 52 -1.20 -35.01 -0.99
N LEU A 53 -0.40 -36.08 -1.02
CA LEU A 53 0.92 -36.09 -0.39
C LEU A 53 1.81 -35.00 -1.00
N ASN A 54 1.81 -34.87 -2.33
CA ASN A 54 2.58 -33.83 -2.97
C ASN A 54 2.02 -32.44 -2.67
N TYR A 55 0.71 -32.24 -2.85
CA TYR A 55 0.01 -30.98 -2.70
C TYR A 55 0.04 -30.43 -1.26
N LEU A 56 -0.24 -31.26 -0.25
CA LEU A 56 -0.38 -30.80 1.14
C LEU A 56 0.93 -30.85 1.95
N LEU A 57 1.88 -31.72 1.58
CA LEU A 57 3.11 -31.92 2.37
C LEU A 57 4.38 -31.54 1.60
N LEU A 58 4.62 -32.10 0.42
CA LEU A 58 5.91 -31.90 -0.27
C LEU A 58 6.07 -30.47 -0.80
N ILE A 59 5.03 -29.93 -1.41
CA ILE A 59 5.04 -28.57 -1.95
C ILE A 59 5.27 -27.54 -0.81
N PRO A 60 4.44 -27.46 0.25
CA PRO A 60 4.63 -26.46 1.30
C PRO A 60 5.94 -26.60 2.07
N ARG A 61 6.43 -27.84 2.24
CA ARG A 61 7.62 -28.10 3.05
C ARG A 61 8.94 -27.89 2.29
N PHE A 62 8.94 -28.05 0.97
CA PHE A 62 10.16 -28.01 0.18
C PHE A 62 10.09 -27.02 -0.98
N LEU A 63 9.03 -27.04 -1.79
CA LEU A 63 8.94 -26.21 -3.00
C LEU A 63 8.77 -24.73 -2.64
N ASP A 64 7.85 -24.42 -1.73
CA ASP A 64 7.55 -23.04 -1.28
C ASP A 64 8.76 -22.43 -0.55
N LEU A 65 9.52 -23.27 0.17
CA LEU A 65 10.77 -22.89 0.82
C LEU A 65 11.98 -22.88 -0.13
N LYS A 66 11.78 -23.01 -1.45
CA LYS A 66 12.82 -23.02 -2.50
C LYS A 66 13.89 -24.10 -2.33
N LYS A 67 13.58 -25.19 -1.60
CA LYS A 67 14.47 -26.35 -1.38
C LYS A 67 14.31 -27.37 -2.52
N TYR A 68 14.60 -26.96 -3.75
CA TYR A 68 14.30 -27.73 -4.97
C TYR A 68 14.95 -29.13 -4.99
N LYS A 69 16.20 -29.28 -4.54
CA LYS A 69 16.89 -30.58 -4.51
C LYS A 69 16.20 -31.59 -3.58
N LEU A 70 15.78 -31.13 -2.40
CA LEU A 70 15.06 -31.97 -1.43
C LEU A 70 13.66 -32.32 -1.93
N TYR A 71 12.99 -31.39 -2.61
CA TYR A 71 11.70 -31.64 -3.25
C TYR A 71 11.79 -32.75 -4.30
N ILE A 72 12.73 -32.64 -5.25
CA ILE A 72 12.93 -33.65 -6.30
C ILE A 72 13.22 -35.02 -5.68
N GLY A 73 14.11 -35.08 -4.68
CA GLY A 73 14.40 -36.32 -3.96
C GLY A 73 13.18 -36.93 -3.28
N ALA A 74 12.39 -36.12 -2.57
CA ALA A 74 11.19 -36.57 -1.88
C ALA A 74 10.09 -37.04 -2.85
N VAL A 75 9.93 -36.38 -4.00
CA VAL A 75 9.02 -36.81 -5.07
C VAL A 75 9.45 -38.16 -5.63
N LEU A 76 10.72 -38.34 -5.97
CA LEU A 76 11.24 -39.61 -6.49
C LEU A 76 11.07 -40.77 -5.50
N ILE A 77 11.36 -40.55 -4.22
CA ILE A 77 11.15 -41.53 -3.15
C ILE A 77 9.66 -41.87 -3.02
N SER A 78 8.78 -40.86 -3.06
CA SER A 78 7.33 -41.07 -2.97
C SER A 78 6.80 -41.85 -4.17
N MET A 79 7.29 -41.55 -5.38
CA MET A 79 6.94 -42.29 -6.59
C MET A 79 7.38 -43.75 -6.51
N ALA A 80 8.61 -44.02 -6.04
CA ALA A 80 9.10 -45.38 -5.87
C ALA A 80 8.26 -46.16 -4.84
N ALA A 81 7.98 -45.56 -3.68
CA ALA A 81 7.17 -46.18 -2.63
C ALA A 81 5.75 -46.50 -3.10
N PHE A 82 5.08 -45.54 -3.73
CA PHE A 82 3.73 -45.75 -4.27
C PHE A 82 3.72 -46.72 -5.45
N GLY A 83 4.80 -46.77 -6.24
CA GLY A 83 5.00 -47.76 -7.29
C GLY A 83 5.08 -49.19 -6.75
N LEU A 84 5.82 -49.40 -5.66
CA LEU A 84 5.92 -50.69 -4.98
C LEU A 84 4.58 -51.13 -4.38
N ILE A 85 3.84 -50.20 -3.74
CA ILE A 85 2.50 -50.47 -3.21
C ILE A 85 1.56 -50.93 -4.32
N LYS A 86 1.55 -50.22 -5.47
CA LYS A 86 0.74 -50.61 -6.63
C LYS A 86 1.12 -51.96 -7.18
N TYR A 87 2.42 -52.26 -7.29
CA TYR A 87 2.89 -53.57 -7.75
C TYR A 87 2.42 -54.69 -6.81
N ALA A 88 2.53 -54.51 -5.49
CA ALA A 88 2.04 -55.47 -4.51
C ALA A 88 0.52 -55.69 -4.62
N LEU A 89 -0.25 -54.60 -4.79
CA LEU A 89 -1.69 -54.68 -5.01
C LEU A 89 -2.05 -55.37 -6.34
N ALA A 90 -1.31 -55.08 -7.41
CA ALA A 90 -1.50 -55.74 -8.70
C ALA A 90 -1.21 -57.25 -8.63
N PHE A 91 -0.19 -57.65 -7.85
CA PHE A 91 0.11 -59.05 -7.59
C PHE A 91 -1.00 -59.72 -6.77
N HIS A 92 -1.53 -59.04 -5.75
CA HIS A 92 -2.63 -59.56 -4.93
C HIS A 92 -3.93 -59.79 -5.73
N PHE A 93 -4.28 -58.84 -6.61
CA PHE A 93 -5.47 -58.91 -7.46
C PHE A 93 -5.23 -59.64 -8.79
N TRP A 94 -4.04 -60.22 -8.99
CA TRP A 94 -3.63 -60.87 -10.23
C TRP A 94 -4.59 -61.97 -10.67
N THR A 95 -5.04 -62.81 -9.73
CA THR A 95 -5.97 -63.93 -9.98
C THR A 95 -7.39 -63.46 -10.31
N MET A 96 -7.80 -62.30 -9.82
CA MET A 96 -9.12 -61.70 -10.11
C MET A 96 -9.14 -60.99 -11.48
N MET A 97 -7.97 -60.51 -11.91
CA MET A 97 -7.75 -59.85 -13.21
C MET A 97 -7.40 -60.84 -14.34
N HIS A 98 -7.16 -62.12 -14.00
CA HIS A 98 -6.68 -63.18 -14.90
C HIS A 98 -7.64 -63.59 -16.02
N GLY A 99 -8.92 -63.25 -15.93
CA GLY A 99 -9.90 -63.60 -16.97
C GLY A 99 -9.87 -62.71 -18.22
N GLN A 100 -9.07 -61.64 -18.27
CA GLN A 100 -9.16 -60.62 -19.32
C GLN A 100 -7.83 -60.06 -19.85
N MET A 101 -6.73 -60.21 -19.12
CA MET A 101 -5.41 -59.88 -19.66
C MET A 101 -4.89 -61.06 -20.47
N LYS A 102 -4.52 -60.85 -21.74
CA LYS A 102 -3.79 -61.85 -22.55
C LYS A 102 -2.65 -62.43 -21.69
N HIS A 103 -2.39 -63.73 -21.80
CA HIS A 103 -1.47 -64.58 -21.01
C HIS A 103 0.01 -64.13 -20.99
N GLU A 104 0.27 -62.86 -20.74
CA GLU A 104 1.58 -62.24 -20.62
C GLU A 104 1.92 -62.16 -19.12
N PRO A 105 3.08 -62.66 -18.67
CA PRO A 105 3.48 -62.55 -17.28
C PRO A 105 3.65 -61.07 -16.88
N LEU A 106 3.36 -60.76 -15.60
CA LEU A 106 3.61 -59.44 -15.00
C LEU A 106 5.11 -59.11 -15.02
N HIS A 107 5.59 -58.53 -16.11
CA HIS A 107 6.95 -58.02 -16.18
C HIS A 107 7.06 -56.77 -15.29
N PHE A 108 7.82 -56.89 -14.20
CA PHE A 108 8.04 -55.82 -13.22
C PHE A 108 8.41 -54.50 -13.89
N VAL A 109 9.33 -54.52 -14.86
CA VAL A 109 9.83 -53.31 -15.54
C VAL A 109 8.71 -52.58 -16.28
N ASN A 110 7.89 -53.30 -17.05
CA ASN A 110 6.79 -52.69 -17.83
C ASN A 110 5.69 -52.14 -16.92
N TYR A 111 5.34 -52.89 -15.87
CA TYR A 111 4.35 -52.43 -14.90
C TYR A 111 4.83 -51.19 -14.14
N PHE A 112 6.08 -51.20 -13.68
CA PHE A 112 6.68 -50.11 -12.95
C PHE A 112 6.82 -48.86 -13.81
N PHE A 113 7.20 -49.00 -15.08
CA PHE A 113 7.27 -47.90 -16.04
C PHE A 113 5.91 -47.24 -16.29
N ASN A 114 4.86 -48.04 -16.55
CA ASN A 114 3.49 -47.52 -16.71
C ASN A 114 2.97 -46.83 -15.44
N THR A 115 3.32 -47.38 -14.27
CA THR A 115 2.99 -46.78 -12.98
C THR A 115 3.69 -45.44 -12.79
N PHE A 116 4.97 -45.35 -13.17
CA PHE A 116 5.76 -44.13 -13.10
C PHE A 116 5.19 -43.02 -13.98
N LEU A 117 4.82 -43.34 -15.23
CA LEU A 117 4.17 -42.39 -16.15
C LEU A 117 2.83 -41.88 -15.58
N THR A 118 2.03 -42.77 -15.01
CA THR A 118 0.76 -42.37 -14.39
C THR A 118 1.02 -41.46 -13.17
N SER A 119 1.98 -41.80 -12.31
CA SER A 119 2.35 -40.98 -11.16
C SER A 119 2.85 -39.58 -11.55
N LEU A 120 3.58 -39.45 -12.67
CA LEU A 120 4.00 -38.16 -13.21
C LEU A 120 2.82 -37.23 -13.50
N ILE A 121 1.73 -37.76 -14.08
CA ILE A 121 0.52 -36.97 -14.40
C ILE A 121 -0.11 -36.40 -13.12
N PHE A 122 -0.21 -37.19 -12.05
CA PHE A 122 -0.81 -36.72 -10.79
C PHE A 122 0.09 -35.71 -10.07
N ILE A 123 1.42 -35.90 -10.10
CA ILE A 123 2.36 -34.91 -9.58
C ILE A 123 2.25 -33.62 -10.39
N PHE A 124 2.25 -33.71 -11.71
CA PHE A 124 2.07 -32.56 -12.60
C PHE A 124 0.77 -31.81 -12.30
N LEU A 125 -0.36 -32.53 -12.18
CA LEU A 125 -1.65 -31.93 -11.86
C LEU A 125 -1.63 -31.21 -10.50
N SER A 126 -0.95 -31.77 -9.49
CA SER A 126 -0.82 -31.12 -8.18
C SER A 126 0.00 -29.82 -8.23
N ILE A 127 1.06 -29.81 -9.04
CA ILE A 127 1.90 -28.62 -9.25
C ILE A 127 1.10 -27.55 -10.01
N VAL A 128 0.40 -27.93 -11.08
CA VAL A 128 -0.44 -27.01 -11.87
C VAL A 128 -1.54 -26.39 -11.00
N LEU A 129 -2.20 -27.20 -10.16
CA LEU A 129 -3.23 -26.70 -9.25
C LEU A 129 -2.64 -25.70 -8.26
N GLN A 130 -1.54 -26.07 -7.59
CA GLN A 130 -0.87 -25.17 -6.64
C GLN A 130 -0.45 -23.86 -7.31
N PHE A 131 0.24 -23.95 -8.45
CA PHE A 131 0.70 -22.78 -9.20
C PHE A 131 -0.46 -21.87 -9.60
N SER A 132 -1.60 -22.44 -10.01
CA SER A 132 -2.80 -21.67 -10.33
C SER A 132 -3.34 -20.92 -9.11
N ILE A 133 -3.40 -21.57 -7.95
CA ILE A 133 -3.86 -20.95 -6.70
C ILE A 133 -2.91 -19.81 -6.30
N ASP A 134 -1.60 -20.05 -6.37
CA ASP A 134 -0.59 -19.05 -6.04
C ASP A 134 -0.64 -17.86 -7.00
N TRP A 135 -0.85 -18.11 -8.30
CA TRP A 135 -1.03 -17.06 -9.31
C TRP A 135 -2.20 -16.14 -8.97
N PHE A 136 -3.40 -16.70 -8.77
CA PHE A 136 -4.60 -15.90 -8.46
C PHE A 136 -4.49 -15.19 -7.12
N THR A 137 -3.84 -15.81 -6.13
CA THR A 137 -3.61 -15.18 -4.84
C THR A 137 -2.65 -14.01 -4.96
N ASN A 138 -1.54 -14.18 -5.68
CA ASN A 138 -0.58 -13.11 -5.93
C ASN A 138 -1.20 -11.97 -6.76
N GLU A 139 -1.96 -12.28 -7.81
CA GLU A 139 -2.67 -11.28 -8.61
C GLU A 139 -3.61 -10.44 -7.74
N ARG A 140 -4.35 -11.09 -6.83
CA ARG A 140 -5.22 -10.38 -5.87
C ARG A 140 -4.41 -9.50 -4.91
N VAL A 141 -3.34 -10.01 -4.33
CA VAL A 141 -2.47 -9.24 -3.43
C VAL A 141 -1.88 -8.03 -4.16
N GLN A 142 -1.45 -8.18 -5.41
CA GLN A 142 -0.93 -7.07 -6.21
C GLN A 142 -2.00 -5.99 -6.46
N ARG A 143 -3.22 -6.39 -6.84
CA ARG A 143 -4.35 -5.45 -6.99
C ARG A 143 -4.67 -4.73 -5.68
N ASP A 144 -4.67 -5.44 -4.56
CA ASP A 144 -4.95 -4.84 -3.25
C ASP A 144 -3.85 -3.82 -2.87
N LEU A 145 -2.58 -4.12 -3.15
CA LEU A 145 -1.45 -3.20 -2.94
C LEU A 145 -1.54 -1.97 -3.85
N GLU A 146 -1.91 -2.14 -5.11
CA GLU A 146 -2.09 -1.04 -6.06
C GLU A 146 -3.23 -0.10 -5.62
N ASN A 147 -4.36 -0.66 -5.19
CA ASN A 147 -5.47 0.11 -4.63
C ASN A 147 -5.07 0.89 -3.37
N GLN A 148 -4.31 0.27 -2.47
CA GLN A 148 -3.78 0.95 -1.29
C GLN A 148 -2.83 2.10 -1.66
N ARG A 149 -1.97 1.89 -2.65
CA ARG A 149 -1.08 2.93 -3.18
C ARG A 149 -1.88 4.10 -3.74
N LEU A 150 -2.85 3.84 -4.62
CA LEU A 150 -3.70 4.87 -5.20
C LEU A 150 -4.51 5.63 -4.14
N ALA A 151 -5.05 4.92 -3.14
CA ALA A 151 -5.74 5.55 -2.02
C ALA A 151 -4.83 6.45 -1.19
N ALA A 152 -3.58 6.03 -0.95
CA ALA A 152 -2.58 6.82 -0.23
C ALA A 152 -2.15 8.06 -1.04
N GLU A 153 -1.95 7.92 -2.35
CA GLU A 153 -1.61 9.02 -3.25
C GLU A 153 -2.75 10.04 -3.33
N LEU A 154 -4.01 9.58 -3.46
CA LEU A 154 -5.19 10.44 -3.40
C LEU A 154 -5.31 11.14 -2.04
N ALA A 155 -5.05 10.45 -0.93
CA ALA A 155 -5.07 11.05 0.40
C ALA A 155 -3.97 12.13 0.55
N PHE A 156 -2.78 11.87 0.03
CA PHE A 156 -1.68 12.83 0.00
C PHE A 156 -2.04 14.07 -0.82
N LEU A 157 -2.55 13.90 -2.04
CA LEU A 157 -3.00 15.00 -2.90
C LEU A 157 -4.12 15.81 -2.24
N LYS A 158 -5.11 15.14 -1.63
CA LYS A 158 -6.18 15.82 -0.87
C LYS A 158 -5.64 16.62 0.32
N SER A 159 -4.60 16.12 0.99
CA SER A 159 -4.00 16.79 2.15
C SER A 159 -3.25 18.08 1.79
N GLN A 160 -2.82 18.25 0.53
CA GLN A 160 -2.20 19.49 0.07
C GLN A 160 -3.18 20.66 0.02
N ILE A 161 -4.49 20.39 -0.04
CA ILE A 161 -5.52 21.42 0.08
C ILE A 161 -5.95 21.47 1.55
N ASN A 162 -5.81 22.62 2.22
CA ASN A 162 -6.39 22.85 3.55
C ASN A 162 -7.89 23.17 3.39
N PRO A 163 -8.82 22.21 3.53
CA PRO A 163 -10.21 22.43 3.16
C PRO A 163 -10.87 23.42 4.12
N HIS A 164 -10.45 23.38 5.39
CA HIS A 164 -10.93 24.30 6.41
C HIS A 164 -10.53 25.75 6.09
N PHE A 165 -9.27 25.99 5.71
CA PHE A 165 -8.85 27.31 5.23
C PHE A 165 -9.69 27.76 4.03
N LEU A 166 -9.88 26.88 3.03
CA LEU A 166 -10.66 27.20 1.84
C LEU A 166 -12.11 27.57 2.16
N PHE A 167 -12.81 26.76 2.95
CA PHE A 167 -14.20 27.05 3.35
C PHE A 167 -14.31 28.36 4.14
N ASN A 168 -13.39 28.60 5.07
CA ASN A 168 -13.39 29.84 5.86
C ASN A 168 -13.10 31.07 5.01
N SER A 169 -12.17 30.97 4.07
CA SER A 169 -11.84 32.05 3.13
C SER A 169 -13.04 32.36 2.23
N LEU A 170 -13.71 31.32 1.68
CA LEU A 170 -14.92 31.50 0.88
C LEU A 170 -16.08 32.12 1.67
N ASN A 171 -16.33 31.68 2.91
CA ASN A 171 -17.37 32.26 3.77
C ASN A 171 -17.08 33.74 4.11
N SER A 172 -15.81 34.08 4.29
CA SER A 172 -15.38 35.46 4.53
C SER A 172 -15.60 36.31 3.29
N ILE A 173 -15.22 35.82 2.11
CA ILE A 173 -15.47 36.48 0.82
C ILE A 173 -16.98 36.64 0.56
N TYR A 174 -17.78 35.63 0.86
CA TYR A 174 -19.24 35.71 0.77
C TYR A 174 -19.79 36.82 1.67
N SER A 175 -19.29 36.92 2.90
CA SER A 175 -19.69 37.98 3.84
C SER A 175 -19.28 39.37 3.33
N LEU A 176 -18.08 39.52 2.77
CA LEU A 176 -17.62 40.77 2.13
C LEU A 176 -18.50 41.15 0.94
N ALA A 177 -18.82 40.17 0.08
CA ALA A 177 -19.69 40.37 -1.08
C ALA A 177 -21.11 40.77 -0.66
N TYR A 178 -21.67 40.11 0.37
CA TYR A 178 -22.98 40.45 0.94
C TYR A 178 -23.01 41.87 1.50
N GLN A 179 -21.92 42.30 2.16
CA GLN A 179 -21.73 43.65 2.68
C GLN A 179 -21.36 44.68 1.60
N LYS A 180 -21.14 44.26 0.35
CA LYS A 180 -20.65 45.09 -0.75
C LYS A 180 -19.32 45.79 -0.42
N SER A 181 -18.41 45.09 0.25
CA SER A 181 -17.09 45.62 0.59
C SER A 181 -16.23 45.81 -0.67
N ASP A 182 -15.54 46.95 -0.76
CA ASP A 182 -14.58 47.26 -1.83
C ASP A 182 -13.36 46.30 -1.83
N THR A 183 -13.11 45.60 -0.72
CA THR A 183 -12.01 44.61 -0.62
C THR A 183 -12.37 43.24 -1.20
N THR A 184 -13.61 43.02 -1.64
CA THR A 184 -14.08 41.73 -2.15
C THR A 184 -13.27 41.25 -3.37
N PRO A 185 -13.03 42.08 -4.41
CA PRO A 185 -12.26 41.65 -5.59
C PRO A 185 -10.82 41.27 -5.24
N GLU A 186 -10.19 42.02 -4.34
CA GLU A 186 -8.85 41.74 -3.84
C GLU A 186 -8.79 40.39 -3.11
N ALA A 187 -9.74 40.12 -2.21
CA ALA A 187 -9.81 38.85 -1.49
C ALA A 187 -9.96 37.65 -2.43
N ILE A 188 -10.76 37.78 -3.50
CA ILE A 188 -10.91 36.74 -4.54
C ILE A 188 -9.58 36.51 -5.27
N LEU A 189 -8.90 37.58 -5.69
CA LEU A 189 -7.61 37.49 -6.37
C LEU A 189 -6.57 36.79 -5.49
N LYS A 190 -6.42 37.22 -4.23
CA LYS A 190 -5.48 36.62 -3.28
C LYS A 190 -5.77 35.13 -3.06
N LEU A 191 -7.03 34.75 -2.88
CA LEU A 191 -7.42 33.34 -2.76
C LEU A 191 -7.07 32.54 -4.02
N SER A 192 -7.32 33.09 -5.21
CA SER A 192 -6.98 32.46 -6.48
C SER A 192 -5.47 32.21 -6.61
N GLU A 193 -4.63 33.18 -6.24
CA GLU A 193 -3.18 33.04 -6.28
C GLU A 193 -2.65 32.02 -5.27
N ILE A 194 -3.20 31.99 -4.04
CA ILE A 194 -2.89 30.98 -3.02
C ILE A 194 -3.24 29.58 -3.55
N MET A 195 -4.42 29.40 -4.17
CA MET A 195 -4.83 28.12 -4.74
C MET A 195 -3.95 27.70 -5.92
N ARG A 196 -3.62 28.63 -6.83
CA ARG A 196 -2.73 28.37 -7.97
C ARG A 196 -1.38 27.86 -7.50
N TYR A 197 -0.78 28.51 -6.50
CA TYR A 197 0.50 28.10 -5.95
C TYR A 197 0.45 26.68 -5.36
N MET A 198 -0.56 26.40 -4.52
CA MET A 198 -0.70 25.08 -3.90
C MET A 198 -0.93 23.96 -4.92
N LEU A 199 -1.75 24.19 -5.95
CA LEU A 199 -2.14 23.14 -6.90
C LEU A 199 -1.11 22.87 -7.99
N TYR A 200 -0.39 23.91 -8.45
CA TYR A 200 0.46 23.80 -9.64
C TYR A 200 1.93 24.06 -9.37
N GLU A 201 2.25 24.94 -8.42
CA GLU A 201 3.62 25.43 -8.24
C GLU A 201 4.34 24.76 -7.06
N SER A 202 3.61 24.11 -6.15
CA SER A 202 4.16 23.46 -4.95
C SER A 202 4.47 21.95 -5.11
N ASN A 203 4.32 21.40 -6.31
CA ASN A 203 4.47 19.96 -6.57
C ASN A 203 5.94 19.49 -6.72
N ASP A 204 6.89 20.42 -6.81
CA ASP A 204 8.32 20.12 -6.90
C ASP A 204 8.98 20.02 -5.52
N ASN A 205 10.11 19.30 -5.43
CA ASN A 205 10.89 19.15 -4.20
C ASN A 205 11.38 20.49 -3.61
N LYS A 206 11.70 21.48 -4.46
CA LYS A 206 12.04 22.84 -4.07
C LYS A 206 11.44 23.83 -5.08
N VAL A 207 11.09 25.03 -4.62
CA VAL A 207 10.54 26.13 -5.42
C VAL A 207 11.39 27.39 -5.23
N ASP A 208 11.25 28.36 -6.13
CA ASP A 208 11.92 29.66 -5.98
C ASP A 208 11.44 30.35 -4.71
N LEU A 209 12.37 30.83 -3.89
CA LEU A 209 12.05 31.51 -2.64
C LEU A 209 11.12 32.71 -2.85
N ALA A 210 11.28 33.42 -3.98
CA ALA A 210 10.41 34.52 -4.36
C ALA A 210 8.93 34.12 -4.44
N LYS A 211 8.62 32.92 -4.95
CA LYS A 211 7.25 32.42 -5.06
C LYS A 211 6.68 32.03 -3.70
N GLU A 212 7.47 31.37 -2.86
CA GLU A 212 7.08 31.08 -1.47
C GLU A 212 6.78 32.38 -0.72
N LEU A 213 7.63 33.39 -0.84
CA LEU A 213 7.41 34.70 -0.19
C LEU A 213 6.15 35.41 -0.70
N GLN A 214 5.89 35.40 -2.01
CA GLN A 214 4.66 35.93 -2.58
C GLN A 214 3.42 35.19 -2.05
N TYR A 215 3.51 33.86 -1.94
CA TYR A 215 2.45 33.05 -1.35
C TYR A 215 2.19 33.42 0.12
N LEU A 216 3.24 33.58 0.94
CA LEU A 216 3.10 33.99 2.34
C LEU A 216 2.48 35.39 2.46
N GLN A 217 2.92 36.34 1.63
CA GLN A 217 2.34 37.69 1.59
C GLN A 217 0.84 37.63 1.25
N ASN A 218 0.47 36.92 0.19
CA ASN A 218 -0.93 36.77 -0.21
C ASN A 218 -1.78 36.13 0.89
N TYR A 219 -1.22 35.15 1.60
CA TYR A 219 -1.88 34.54 2.75
C TYR A 219 -2.12 35.55 3.87
N ILE A 220 -1.09 36.31 4.26
CA ILE A 220 -1.17 37.34 5.31
C ILE A 220 -2.20 38.40 4.92
N ASP A 221 -2.16 38.91 3.68
CA ASP A 221 -3.10 39.92 3.18
C ASP A 221 -4.55 39.42 3.29
N LEU A 222 -4.81 38.18 2.86
CA LEU A 222 -6.14 37.58 2.94
C LEU A 222 -6.60 37.42 4.40
N GLN A 223 -5.70 37.07 5.31
CA GLN A 223 -6.00 37.02 6.74
C GLN A 223 -6.35 38.42 7.27
N LEU A 224 -5.57 39.45 6.95
CA LEU A 224 -5.83 40.82 7.39
C LEU A 224 -7.20 41.33 6.90
N ILE A 225 -7.57 41.01 5.67
CA ILE A 225 -8.91 41.30 5.12
C ILE A 225 -9.98 40.58 5.93
N ARG A 226 -9.80 39.28 6.23
CA ARG A 226 -10.74 38.48 7.03
C ARG A 226 -10.96 39.03 8.43
N PHE A 227 -9.91 39.51 9.08
CA PHE A 227 -9.99 40.14 10.40
C PHE A 227 -10.49 41.60 10.32
N GLY A 228 -10.83 42.12 9.14
CA GLY A 228 -11.37 43.47 8.96
C GLY A 228 -10.41 44.56 9.43
N LYS A 229 -9.09 44.39 9.19
CA LYS A 229 -8.02 45.27 9.68
C LYS A 229 -7.90 45.38 11.22
N LYS A 230 -8.51 44.45 11.96
CA LYS A 230 -8.34 44.31 13.41
C LYS A 230 -7.21 43.36 13.80
N ALA A 231 -6.43 42.89 12.82
CA ALA A 231 -5.24 42.10 13.06
C ALA A 231 -4.01 42.97 12.78
N TYR A 232 -3.04 42.92 13.69
CA TYR A 232 -1.78 43.65 13.61
C TYR A 232 -0.65 42.65 13.35
N VAL A 233 0.00 42.81 12.20
CA VAL A 233 1.02 41.89 11.71
C VAL A 233 2.17 42.72 11.14
N ASP A 234 3.36 42.50 11.69
CA ASP A 234 4.59 43.12 11.23
C ASP A 234 5.37 42.08 10.43
N PHE A 235 5.18 42.09 9.11
CA PHE A 235 5.88 41.19 8.19
C PHE A 235 6.98 41.95 7.43
N GLU A 236 8.22 41.51 7.60
CA GLU A 236 9.39 42.15 6.99
C GLU A 236 10.27 41.11 6.28
N VAL A 237 10.65 41.40 5.03
CA VAL A 237 11.64 40.62 4.28
C VAL A 237 12.90 41.45 4.10
N LYS A 238 14.04 40.93 4.56
CA LYS A 238 15.36 41.57 4.52
C LYS A 238 16.30 40.82 3.57
N GLY A 239 17.16 41.58 2.88
CA GLY A 239 18.19 41.04 2.00
C GLY A 239 17.73 40.86 0.55
N GLN A 240 18.54 40.18 -0.27
CA GLN A 240 18.27 39.98 -1.69
C GLN A 240 17.86 38.54 -2.01
N VAL A 241 16.59 38.41 -2.40
CA VAL A 241 16.04 37.17 -2.97
C VAL A 241 16.41 37.14 -4.45
N THR A 242 17.29 36.24 -4.84
CA THR A 242 17.74 36.07 -6.21
C THR A 242 17.38 34.68 -6.71
N VAL A 243 18.27 33.71 -6.52
CA VAL A 243 18.16 32.36 -7.08
C VAL A 243 17.94 31.26 -6.03
N GLN A 244 17.71 31.64 -4.77
CA GLN A 244 17.56 30.68 -3.69
C GLN A 244 16.28 29.86 -3.83
N ARG A 245 16.34 28.58 -3.46
CA ARG A 245 15.20 27.66 -3.53
C ARG A 245 14.90 27.04 -2.17
N ILE A 246 13.62 26.92 -1.85
CA ILE A 246 13.13 26.39 -0.56
C ILE A 246 12.15 25.25 -0.80
N VAL A 247 12.03 24.33 0.16
CA VAL A 247 10.91 23.38 0.18
C VAL A 247 9.59 24.15 0.28
N PRO A 248 8.62 23.93 -0.62
CA PRO A 248 7.39 24.71 -0.63
C PRO A 248 6.53 24.45 0.61
N LEU A 249 5.72 25.45 0.99
CA LEU A 249 4.76 25.35 2.10
C LEU A 249 5.44 24.95 3.42
N LEU A 250 6.69 25.36 3.62
CA LEU A 250 7.44 25.07 4.85
C LEU A 250 7.16 26.14 5.91
N LEU A 251 7.27 27.41 5.51
CA LEU A 251 7.16 28.55 6.43
C LEU A 251 5.70 28.83 6.81
N ILE A 252 4.75 28.53 5.91
CA ILE A 252 3.33 28.75 6.13
C ILE A 252 2.79 28.06 7.38
N ALA A 253 3.33 26.90 7.76
CA ALA A 253 2.90 26.17 8.95
C ALA A 253 3.11 26.98 10.25
N PHE A 254 4.16 27.80 10.31
CA PHE A 254 4.39 28.69 11.44
C PHE A 254 3.42 29.88 11.42
N ILE A 255 3.19 30.46 10.24
CA ILE A 255 2.27 31.59 10.07
C ILE A 255 0.82 31.18 10.39
N GLU A 256 0.37 30.03 9.91
CA GLU A 256 -0.96 29.47 10.25
C GLU A 256 -1.12 29.30 11.76
N ASN A 257 -0.10 28.79 12.45
CA ASN A 257 -0.12 28.65 13.89
C ASN A 257 -0.22 30.00 14.60
N ALA A 258 0.49 31.02 14.13
CA ALA A 258 0.43 32.37 14.69
C ALA A 258 -0.98 32.97 14.57
N PHE A 259 -1.65 32.84 13.42
CA PHE A 259 -3.04 33.32 13.27
C PHE A 259 -4.07 32.48 14.02
N LYS A 260 -3.81 31.19 14.26
CA LYS A 260 -4.74 30.27 14.93
C LYS A 260 -4.67 30.36 16.45
N HIS A 261 -3.48 30.49 17.00
CA HIS A 261 -3.22 30.42 18.44
C HIS A 261 -2.75 31.76 19.02
N GLY A 262 -2.32 32.68 18.18
CA GLY A 262 -1.84 33.99 18.58
C GLY A 262 -2.94 35.03 18.71
N VAL A 263 -2.69 35.98 19.62
CA VAL A 263 -3.51 37.18 19.78
C VAL A 263 -3.15 38.15 18.65
N ALA A 264 -3.94 38.15 17.57
CA ALA A 264 -3.67 39.02 16.43
C ALA A 264 -4.22 40.45 16.59
N ASN A 265 -5.13 40.69 17.55
CA ASN A 265 -5.89 41.94 17.69
C ASN A 265 -5.35 42.93 18.73
N ASP A 266 -4.10 42.73 19.16
CA ASP A 266 -3.40 43.59 20.13
C ASP A 266 -2.40 44.49 19.36
N PRO A 267 -2.66 45.81 19.22
CA PRO A 267 -1.77 46.72 18.48
C PRO A 267 -0.40 46.92 19.15
N GLU A 268 -0.30 46.73 20.47
CA GLU A 268 0.98 46.85 21.19
C GLU A 268 1.84 45.61 21.01
N HIS A 269 1.22 44.47 20.66
CA HIS A 269 1.87 43.17 20.51
C HIS A 269 1.48 42.50 19.18
N PRO A 270 1.86 43.08 18.02
CA PRO A 270 1.56 42.49 16.72
C PRO A 270 2.24 41.14 16.54
N ILE A 271 1.70 40.31 15.65
CA ILE A 271 2.40 39.11 15.18
C ILE A 271 3.62 39.58 14.37
N LYS A 272 4.81 39.40 14.92
CA LYS A 272 6.05 39.83 14.29
C LYS A 272 6.67 38.70 13.52
N MET A 273 6.97 38.93 12.25
CA MET A 273 7.57 37.96 11.34
C MET A 273 8.68 38.61 10.52
N ILE A 274 9.89 38.07 10.59
CA ILE A 274 11.05 38.57 9.85
C ILE A 274 11.64 37.41 9.05
N ILE A 275 11.82 37.62 7.76
CA ILE A 275 12.57 36.71 6.89
C ILE A 275 13.81 37.45 6.39
N ALA A 276 14.99 37.00 6.80
CA ALA A 276 16.26 37.55 6.34
C ALA A 276 16.97 36.55 5.44
N VAL A 277 17.45 37.02 4.29
CA VAL A 277 18.17 36.21 3.29
C VAL A 277 19.55 36.83 3.06
N SER A 278 20.61 36.09 3.40
CA SER A 278 22.00 36.51 3.19
C SER A 278 22.86 35.30 2.89
N ASP A 279 23.74 35.42 1.89
CA ASP A 279 24.81 34.44 1.61
C ASP A 279 24.34 32.98 1.50
N GLY A 280 23.19 32.77 0.85
CA GLY A 280 22.60 31.43 0.71
C GLY A 280 21.93 30.89 1.97
N ASN A 281 21.87 31.68 3.05
CA ASN A 281 21.16 31.33 4.27
C ASN A 281 19.83 32.08 4.36
N LEU A 282 18.83 31.41 4.92
CA LEU A 282 17.54 32.00 5.29
C LEU A 282 17.35 31.91 6.79
N SER A 283 17.07 33.05 7.41
CA SER A 283 16.64 33.14 8.81
C SER A 283 15.18 33.56 8.84
N PHE A 284 14.33 32.72 9.44
CA PHE A 284 12.93 33.01 9.72
C PHE A 284 12.77 33.20 11.23
N TYR A 285 12.25 34.36 11.62
CA TYR A 285 11.90 34.69 13.00
C TYR A 285 10.40 34.98 13.07
N MET A 286 9.72 34.38 14.03
CA MET A 286 8.31 34.69 14.32
C MET A 286 8.08 34.78 15.82
N HIS A 287 7.32 35.79 16.23
CA HIS A 287 6.94 36.03 17.61
C HIS A 287 5.49 36.48 17.71
N ASN A 288 4.72 35.86 18.59
CA ASN A 288 3.34 36.26 18.87
C ASN A 288 2.96 36.03 20.33
N LYS A 289 2.05 36.87 20.84
CA LYS A 289 1.36 36.64 22.11
C LYS A 289 0.37 35.48 21.96
N LYS A 290 0.17 34.68 23.01
CA LYS A 290 -0.74 33.52 23.05
C LYS A 290 -1.98 33.82 23.86
N HIS A 291 -3.07 33.13 23.54
CA HIS A 291 -4.25 33.13 24.40
C HIS A 291 -3.99 32.32 25.69
N LEU A 292 -4.19 32.95 26.86
CA LEU A 292 -3.99 32.40 28.21
C LEU A 292 -4.85 31.16 28.56
N HIS A 293 -5.81 30.76 27.71
CA HIS A 293 -6.80 29.71 28.00
C HIS A 293 -6.99 28.67 26.90
N ASN A 294 -6.04 28.51 25.98
CA ASN A 294 -6.11 27.43 24.99
C ASN A 294 -5.68 26.09 25.63
N ARG A 295 -6.65 25.33 26.15
CA ARG A 295 -6.49 23.95 26.65
C ARG A 295 -6.40 22.90 25.53
N ASP A 296 -6.30 23.31 24.27
CA ASP A 296 -6.04 22.39 23.17
C ASP A 296 -4.54 22.07 23.12
N ALA A 297 -4.12 21.14 23.99
CA ALA A 297 -2.81 20.50 23.95
C ALA A 297 -2.56 19.67 22.65
N VAL A 298 -3.37 19.86 21.60
CA VAL A 298 -3.33 19.14 20.32
C VAL A 298 -2.57 19.93 19.23
N GLY A 299 -1.86 21.01 19.61
CA GLY A 299 -1.02 21.83 18.71
C GLY A 299 0.23 21.14 18.14
N GLY A 300 0.53 19.89 18.52
CA GLY A 300 1.78 19.21 18.19
C GLY A 300 1.88 18.63 16.77
N ILE A 301 0.77 18.37 16.08
CA ILE A 301 0.79 17.62 14.80
C ILE A 301 1.47 18.43 13.70
N GLY A 302 1.12 19.72 13.56
CA GLY A 302 1.71 20.59 12.54
C GLY A 302 3.22 20.77 12.72
N LEU A 303 3.65 21.00 13.96
CA LEU A 303 5.07 21.21 14.26
C LEU A 303 5.91 19.94 14.14
N ASN A 304 5.38 18.79 14.57
CA ASN A 304 6.06 17.50 14.39
C ASN A 304 6.22 17.17 12.90
N ASN A 305 5.23 17.51 12.07
CA ASN A 305 5.33 17.35 10.62
C ASN A 305 6.39 18.28 10.02
N VAL A 306 6.49 19.54 10.47
CA VAL A 306 7.53 20.46 10.01
C VAL A 306 8.92 19.96 10.40
N LYS A 307 9.14 19.55 11.66
CA LYS A 307 10.42 18.98 12.12
C LYS A 307 10.81 17.76 11.28
N ARG A 308 9.89 16.82 11.09
CA ARG A 308 10.14 15.64 10.24
C ARG A 308 10.46 16.00 8.79
N ARG A 309 9.82 17.01 8.21
CA ARG A 309 10.15 17.50 6.86
C ARG A 309 11.54 18.11 6.81
N LEU A 310 11.93 18.89 7.81
CA LEU A 310 13.27 19.47 7.94
C LEU A 310 14.34 18.38 8.07
N ASP A 311 14.13 17.38 8.92
CA ASP A 311 15.03 16.22 9.09
C ASP A 311 15.28 15.48 7.77
N LEU A 312 14.24 15.33 6.95
CA LEU A 312 14.31 14.59 5.68
C LEU A 312 14.91 15.41 4.53
N LEU A 313 14.61 16.71 4.46
CA LEU A 313 14.91 17.54 3.28
C LEU A 313 16.09 18.50 3.49
N TYR A 314 16.49 18.77 4.74
CA TYR A 314 17.62 19.62 5.10
C TYR A 314 18.55 18.96 6.14
N PRO A 315 18.98 17.69 5.97
CA PRO A 315 19.78 17.00 6.98
C PRO A 315 21.09 17.75 7.28
N GLY A 316 21.26 18.20 8.53
CA GLY A 316 22.42 18.98 8.96
C GLY A 316 22.50 20.41 8.41
N GLN A 317 21.45 20.88 7.71
CA GLN A 317 21.38 22.17 7.03
C GLN A 317 20.32 23.10 7.64
N TYR A 318 19.77 22.75 8.81
CA TYR A 318 18.84 23.61 9.53
C TYR A 318 19.12 23.65 11.03
N LYS A 319 18.68 24.74 11.66
CA LYS A 319 18.55 24.88 13.11
C LYS A 319 17.17 25.46 13.41
N LEU A 320 16.39 24.77 14.23
CA LEU A 320 15.05 25.21 14.64
C LEU A 320 15.00 25.33 16.17
N GLU A 321 14.76 26.53 16.67
CA GLU A 321 14.58 26.85 18.09
C GLU A 321 13.17 27.38 18.32
N ILE A 322 12.49 26.84 19.33
CA ILE A 322 11.11 27.19 19.66
C ILE A 322 11.03 27.43 21.15
N HIS A 323 10.58 28.63 21.50
CA HIS A 323 10.37 29.06 22.87
C HIS A 323 8.87 29.26 23.08
N ASP A 324 8.26 28.34 23.83
CA ASP A 324 6.83 28.36 24.14
C ASP A 324 6.65 28.74 25.62
N GLU A 325 6.50 30.03 25.88
CA GLU A 325 6.41 30.60 27.23
C GLU A 325 4.96 30.68 27.73
N ALA A 326 4.67 31.29 28.88
CA ALA A 326 3.30 31.32 29.40
C ALA A 326 2.33 32.11 28.51
N ASP A 327 2.79 33.24 27.97
CA ASP A 327 2.01 34.24 27.26
C ASP A 327 2.55 34.55 25.86
N THR A 328 3.71 34.03 25.48
CA THR A 328 4.33 34.25 24.17
C THR A 328 4.79 32.96 23.51
N TYR A 329 4.91 33.01 22.19
CA TYR A 329 5.45 31.95 21.35
C TYR A 329 6.47 32.56 20.40
N THR A 330 7.69 32.03 20.40
CA THR A 330 8.77 32.46 19.50
C THR A 330 9.32 31.25 18.74
N CYS A 331 9.52 31.43 17.44
CA CYS A 331 10.09 30.43 16.55
C CYS A 331 11.22 31.04 15.73
N GLU A 332 12.39 30.40 15.78
CA GLU A 332 13.58 30.79 15.03
C GLU A 332 14.04 29.61 14.19
N LEU A 333 14.07 29.79 12.87
CA LEU A 333 14.52 28.78 11.91
C LEU A 333 15.64 29.37 11.06
N SER A 334 16.80 28.73 11.09
CA SER A 334 17.90 28.98 10.16
C SER A 334 18.00 27.84 9.17
N LEU A 335 18.10 28.15 7.88
CA LEU A 335 18.28 27.21 6.77
C LEU A 335 19.50 27.60 5.93
N ILE A 336 20.23 26.60 5.47
CA ILE A 336 21.20 26.72 4.38
C ILE A 336 20.47 26.29 3.10
N LEU A 337 20.29 27.20 2.13
CA LEU A 337 19.40 27.01 0.96
C LEU A 337 20.04 26.36 -0.26
#